data_AF-A0A1Y1MZK3-F1
#
_entry.id   AF-A0A1Y1MZK3-F1
#
_cell.length_a   1.000
_cell.length_b   1.000
_cell.length_c   1.000
_cell.angle_alpha   90.00
_cell.angle_beta   90.00
_cell.angle_gamma   90.00
#
_symmetry.space_group_name_H-M   'P 1'
#
loop_
_entity.id
_entity.type
_entity.pdbx_description
1 polymer ?
#
loop_
_entity_poly.entity_id
_entity_poly.type
_entity_poly.pdbx_seq_one_letter_code
_entity_poly.pdbx_strand_id
1 'polypeptide(L)'
;GDSGYPLRDYFLTPLANPRNRAEQVYNDAHIRTRNIVERLFGNCKRRFPVLAYGIRLKLHTVFAVIVATAVLQNIARSMNDMQPPPLPEDIHDDELQQLIANGNIPEIPAANGGNIV
;
A
#
# COMPACT_ATOMS: atom_id res chain seq x y z
N GLY A 1 -8.23 16.59 1.74
CA GLY A 1 -8.35 15.66 0.62
C GLY A 1 -7.03 15.75 -0.06
N ASP A 2 -6.26 14.68 0.04
CA ASP A 2 -4.92 14.62 -0.53
C ASP A 2 -5.01 14.03 -1.95
N SER A 3 -3.94 14.14 -2.74
CA SER A 3 -3.87 13.64 -4.13
C SER A 3 -4.29 12.17 -4.24
N GLY A 4 -4.05 11.36 -3.19
CA GLY A 4 -4.42 9.94 -3.15
C GLY A 4 -5.82 9.60 -2.62
N TYR A 5 -6.56 10.56 -2.01
CA TYR A 5 -7.87 10.28 -1.41
C TYR A 5 -8.83 11.48 -1.54
N PRO A 6 -9.89 11.38 -2.36
CA PRO A 6 -10.86 12.46 -2.51
C PRO A 6 -11.53 12.79 -1.17
N LEU A 7 -11.62 14.09 -0.88
CA LEU A 7 -12.25 14.65 0.31
C LEU A 7 -13.72 14.20 0.32
N ARG A 8 -14.08 13.35 1.29
CA ARG A 8 -15.46 12.98 1.58
C ARG A 8 -15.78 13.45 3.00
N ASP A 9 -17.03 13.78 3.28
CA ASP A 9 -17.47 14.39 4.54
C ASP A 9 -17.17 13.55 5.79
N TYR A 10 -16.89 12.26 5.60
CA TYR A 10 -16.54 11.32 6.66
C TYR A 10 -15.03 11.15 6.90
N PHE A 11 -14.17 11.87 6.18
CA PHE A 11 -12.72 11.80 6.39
C PHE A 11 -12.25 12.85 7.38
N LEU A 12 -11.49 12.40 8.39
CA LEU A 12 -10.71 13.28 9.25
C LEU A 12 -9.68 14.01 8.37
N THR A 13 -9.61 15.33 8.49
CA THR A 13 -8.65 16.15 7.75
C THR A 13 -7.80 16.97 8.71
N PRO A 14 -6.49 17.17 8.43
CA PRO A 14 -5.67 18.11 9.18
C PRO A 14 -6.26 19.52 9.06
N LEU A 15 -6.25 20.26 10.17
CA LEU A 15 -6.65 21.66 10.20
C LEU A 15 -5.53 22.52 9.63
N ALA A 16 -5.81 23.30 8.59
CA ALA A 16 -4.79 24.07 7.86
C ALA A 16 -4.15 25.20 8.68
N ASN A 17 -4.89 25.76 9.65
CA ASN A 17 -4.39 26.84 10.51
C ASN A 17 -4.85 26.62 11.96
N PRO A 18 -4.15 25.74 12.73
CA PRO A 18 -4.51 25.46 14.11
C PRO A 18 -4.19 26.67 15.00
N ARG A 19 -5.22 27.31 15.55
CA ARG A 19 -5.15 28.52 16.35
C ARG A 19 -5.12 28.25 17.85
N ASN A 20 -5.57 27.07 18.28
CA ASN A 20 -5.62 26.69 19.69
C ASN A 20 -4.89 25.36 19.97
N ARG A 21 -4.61 25.11 21.26
CA ARG A 21 -3.91 23.90 21.74
C ARG A 21 -4.63 22.61 21.32
N ALA A 22 -5.96 22.61 21.34
CA ALA A 22 -6.75 21.42 21.00
C ALA A 22 -6.61 21.05 19.51
N GLU A 23 -6.61 22.04 18.61
CA GLU A 23 -6.40 21.88 17.18
C GLU A 23 -4.98 21.39 16.85
N GLN A 24 -3.97 21.88 17.58
CA GLN A 24 -2.60 21.38 17.46
C GLN A 24 -2.49 19.91 17.86
N VAL A 25 -3.08 19.54 19.01
CA VAL A 25 -3.10 18.14 19.48
C VAL A 25 -3.85 17.23 18.50
N TYR A 26 -4.94 17.72 17.92
CA TYR A 26 -5.68 17.01 16.88
C TYR A 26 -4.80 16.74 15.64
N ASN A 27 -4.14 17.76 15.10
CA ASN A 27 -3.23 17.61 13.96
C ASN A 27 -2.07 16.66 14.27
N ASP A 28 -1.48 16.78 15.46
CA ASP A 28 -0.40 15.90 15.89
C ASP A 28 -0.84 14.43 15.98
N ALA A 29 -2.04 14.17 16.54
CA ALA A 29 -2.62 12.83 16.58
C ALA A 29 -2.91 12.31 15.17
N HIS A 30 -3.40 13.18 14.29
CA HIS A 30 -3.68 12.85 12.89
C HIS A 30 -2.40 12.46 12.14
N ILE A 31 -1.33 13.25 12.25
CA ILE A 31 -0.02 12.99 11.64
C ILE A 31 0.57 11.69 12.17
N ARG A 32 0.57 11.48 13.49
CA ARG A 32 1.10 10.24 14.09
C ARG A 32 0.37 9.00 13.56
N THR A 33 -0.95 9.07 13.48
CA THR A 33 -1.77 7.96 12.98
C THR A 33 -1.49 7.69 11.50
N ARG A 34 -1.47 8.75 10.67
CA ARG A 34 -1.17 8.66 9.23
C ARG A 34 0.20 8.04 8.97
N ASN A 35 1.24 8.51 9.67
CA ASN A 35 2.60 8.00 9.53
C ASN A 35 2.71 6.49 9.82
N ILE A 36 1.98 5.98 10.82
CA ILE A 36 1.99 4.55 11.14
C ILE A 36 1.37 3.74 10.01
N VAL A 37 0.22 4.20 9.50
CA VAL A 37 -0.53 3.54 8.42
C VAL A 37 0.26 3.55 7.12
N GLU A 38 0.85 4.69 6.75
CA GLU A 38 1.67 4.82 5.54
C GLU A 38 2.91 3.92 5.60
N ARG A 39 3.61 3.89 6.75
CA ARG A 39 4.75 2.98 6.95
C ARG A 39 4.35 1.51 6.86
N LEU A 40 3.21 1.14 7.45
CA LEU A 40 2.69 -0.23 7.38
C LEU A 40 2.43 -0.63 5.93
N PHE A 41 1.69 0.19 5.18
CA PHE A 41 1.39 -0.12 3.78
C PHE A 41 2.63 -0.08 2.88
N GLY A 42 3.58 0.83 3.14
CA GLY A 42 4.86 0.86 2.43
C GLY A 42 5.64 -0.45 2.61
N ASN A 43 5.74 -0.95 3.85
CA ASN A 43 6.40 -2.23 4.13
C ASN A 43 5.68 -3.41 3.47
N CYS A 44 4.35 -3.47 3.56
CA CYS A 44 3.57 -4.53 2.92
C CYS A 44 3.74 -4.53 1.39
N LYS A 45 3.72 -3.34 0.76
CA LYS A 45 3.88 -3.21 -0.70
C LYS A 45 5.27 -3.61 -1.19
N ARG A 46 6.33 -3.26 -0.44
CA ARG A 46 7.70 -3.66 -0.77
C ARG A 46 7.95 -5.14 -0.55
N ARG A 47 7.45 -5.71 0.55
CA ARG A 47 7.61 -7.13 0.87
C ARG A 47 6.74 -8.04 -0.02
N PHE A 48 5.56 -7.56 -0.40
CA PHE A 48 4.61 -8.27 -1.25
C PHE A 48 4.24 -7.40 -2.46
N PRO A 49 5.07 -7.40 -3.53
CA PRO A 49 4.83 -6.61 -4.73
C PRO A 49 3.44 -6.81 -5.37
N VAL A 50 2.82 -7.97 -5.13
CA VAL A 50 1.44 -8.26 -5.55
C VAL A 50 0.42 -7.21 -5.05
N LEU A 51 0.67 -6.58 -3.90
CA LEU A 51 -0.18 -5.51 -3.34
C LEU A 51 0.11 -4.13 -3.97
N ALA A 52 1.24 -3.98 -4.66
CA ALA A 52 1.67 -2.75 -5.27
C ALA A 52 1.31 -2.70 -6.77
N TYR A 53 1.63 -3.76 -7.51
CA TYR A 53 1.32 -3.89 -8.94
C TYR A 53 -0.14 -4.22 -9.22
N GLY A 54 -0.89 -4.67 -8.21
CA GLY A 54 -2.29 -5.04 -8.35
C GLY A 54 -2.50 -6.54 -8.58
N ILE A 55 -3.59 -7.05 -8.01
CA ILE A 55 -3.89 -8.48 -7.97
C ILE A 55 -4.78 -8.83 -9.16
N ARG A 56 -4.28 -9.68 -10.07
CA ARG A 56 -5.01 -10.17 -11.26
C ARG A 56 -5.79 -11.48 -11.02
N LEU A 57 -5.97 -11.86 -9.75
CA LEU A 57 -6.72 -13.05 -9.35
C LEU A 57 -8.23 -12.78 -9.36
N LYS A 58 -9.02 -13.85 -9.35
CA LYS A 58 -10.47 -13.76 -9.14
C LYS A 58 -10.74 -13.05 -7.81
N LEU A 59 -11.77 -12.20 -7.75
CA LEU A 59 -12.11 -11.38 -6.59
C LEU A 59 -12.17 -12.17 -5.27
N HIS A 60 -12.70 -13.40 -5.32
CA HIS A 60 -12.78 -14.27 -4.14
C HIS A 60 -11.39 -14.65 -3.59
N THR A 61 -10.37 -14.76 -4.43
CA THR A 61 -8.99 -15.11 -4.06
C THR A 61 -8.20 -13.88 -3.62
N VAL A 62 -8.52 -12.70 -4.16
CA VAL A 62 -7.89 -11.42 -3.81
C VAL A 62 -7.96 -11.17 -2.30
N PHE A 63 -9.13 -11.41 -1.70
CA PHE A 63 -9.31 -11.22 -0.26
C PHE A 63 -8.40 -12.14 0.56
N ALA A 64 -8.28 -13.41 0.16
CA ALA A 64 -7.39 -14.36 0.81
C ALA A 64 -5.93 -13.93 0.71
N VAL A 65 -5.50 -13.37 -0.43
CA VAL A 65 -4.13 -12.84 -0.60
C VAL A 65 -3.88 -11.64 0.31
N ILE A 66 -4.82 -10.70 0.40
CA ILE A 66 -4.70 -9.53 1.30
C ILE A 66 -4.59 -9.99 2.76
N VAL A 67 -5.44 -10.92 3.19
CA VAL A 67 -5.39 -11.45 4.56
C VAL A 67 -4.08 -12.21 4.81
N ALA A 68 -3.65 -13.06 3.88
CA ALA A 68 -2.42 -13.84 4.01
C ALA A 68 -1.19 -12.92 4.12
N THR A 69 -1.10 -11.88 3.30
CA THR A 69 0.01 -10.90 3.37
C THR A 69 0.01 -10.13 4.69
N ALA A 70 -1.15 -9.78 5.23
CA ALA A 70 -1.26 -9.16 6.56
C ALA A 70 -0.80 -10.09 7.69
N VAL A 71 -1.19 -11.38 7.64
CA VAL A 71 -0.74 -12.40 8.60
C VAL A 71 0.77 -12.60 8.52
N LEU A 72 1.32 -12.74 7.31
CA LEU A 72 2.76 -12.88 7.10
C LEU A 72 3.53 -11.65 7.60
N GLN A 73 3.00 -10.44 7.41
CA GLN A 73 3.62 -9.22 7.94
C GLN A 73 3.64 -9.22 9.49
N ASN A 74 2.60 -9.71 10.15
CA ASN A 74 2.56 -9.84 11.60
C ASN A 74 3.59 -10.86 12.12
N ILE A 75 3.77 -11.96 11.39
CA ILE A 75 4.80 -12.98 11.69
C ILE A 75 6.19 -12.38 11.53
N ALA A 76 6.47 -11.69 10.41
CA ALA A 76 7.74 -11.01 10.17
C ALA A 76 8.07 -10.02 11.30
N ARG A 77 7.09 -9.23 11.74
CA ARG A 77 7.23 -8.32 12.89
C ARG A 77 7.55 -9.07 14.19
N SER A 78 6.92 -10.22 14.42
CA SER A 78 7.17 -11.04 15.62
C SER A 78 8.56 -11.68 15.61
N MET A 79 9.12 -11.92 14.41
CA MET A 79 10.49 -12.40 14.20
C MET A 79 11.53 -11.27 14.18
N ASN A 80 11.12 -10.03 14.44
CA ASN A 80 11.96 -8.83 14.32
C ASN A 80 12.54 -8.59 12.91
N ASP A 81 11.92 -9.19 11.89
CA ASP A 81 12.19 -8.93 10.46
C ASP A 81 11.33 -7.72 10.01
N MET A 82 11.75 -6.54 10.46
CA MET A 82 11.02 -5.29 10.22
C MET A 82 11.31 -4.68 8.86
N GLN A 83 12.44 -5.02 8.25
CA GLN A 83 12.91 -4.38 7.03
C GLN A 83 12.57 -5.28 5.83
N PRO A 84 11.71 -4.82 4.90
CA PRO A 84 11.42 -5.60 3.70
C PRO A 84 12.73 -5.91 2.96
N PRO A 85 12.84 -7.10 2.33
CA PRO A 85 14.00 -7.42 1.51
C PRO A 85 14.18 -6.35 0.43
N PRO A 86 15.43 -6.12 -0.03
CA PRO A 86 15.66 -5.23 -1.16
C PRO A 86 14.81 -5.69 -2.34
N LEU A 87 14.25 -4.71 -3.06
CA LEU A 87 13.52 -5.01 -4.29
C LEU A 87 14.49 -5.68 -5.29
N PRO A 88 14.01 -6.63 -6.10
CA PRO A 88 14.76 -7.16 -7.23
C PRO A 88 15.33 -6.02 -8.10
N GLU A 89 16.51 -6.21 -8.70
CA GLU A 89 17.21 -5.16 -9.48
C GLU A 89 16.37 -4.63 -10.66
N ASP A 90 15.45 -5.46 -11.15
CA ASP A 90 14.48 -5.17 -12.21
C ASP A 90 13.25 -4.39 -11.72
N ILE A 91 13.10 -4.16 -10.41
CA ILE A 91 11.98 -3.45 -9.80
C ILE A 91 12.48 -2.15 -9.14
N HIS A 92 12.23 -1.02 -9.80
CA HIS A 92 12.52 0.30 -9.23
C HIS A 92 11.38 0.79 -8.33
N ASP A 93 11.73 1.26 -7.12
CA ASP A 93 10.79 1.90 -6.17
C ASP A 93 10.01 3.07 -6.82
N ASP A 94 10.64 3.78 -7.75
CA ASP A 94 10.04 4.89 -8.50
C ASP A 94 9.01 4.41 -9.52
N GLU A 95 9.24 3.27 -10.16
CA GLU A 95 8.30 2.63 -11.09
C GLU A 95 7.09 2.08 -10.32
N LEU A 96 7.33 1.47 -9.15
CA LEU A 96 6.29 1.03 -8.23
C LEU A 96 5.37 2.19 -7.81
N GLN A 97 5.95 3.34 -7.45
CA GLN A 97 5.19 4.53 -7.07
C GLN A 97 4.42 5.13 -8.25
N GLN A 98 5.01 5.15 -9.45
CA GLN A 98 4.35 5.63 -10.67
C GLN A 98 3.19 4.72 -11.11
N LEU A 99 3.34 3.40 -11.02
CA LEU A 99 2.29 2.44 -11.34
C LEU A 99 1.12 2.53 -10.36
N ILE A 100 1.41 2.73 -9.07
CA ILE A 100 0.39 2.99 -8.04
C ILE A 100 -0.32 4.33 -8.29
N ALA A 101 0.41 5.39 -8.69
CA ALA A 101 -0.14 6.71 -8.95
C ALA A 101 -1.00 6.77 -10.21
N ASN A 102 -0.63 6.03 -11.25
CA ASN A 102 -1.27 6.07 -12.57
C ASN A 102 -2.35 4.99 -12.77
N GLY A 103 -2.47 4.03 -11.85
CA GLY A 103 -3.43 2.91 -11.96
C GLY A 103 -3.20 1.99 -13.17
N ASN A 104 -2.06 2.15 -13.85
CA ASN A 104 -1.81 1.55 -15.16
C ASN A 104 -0.96 0.29 -14.97
N ILE A 105 -1.60 -0.84 -14.68
CA ILE A 105 -0.92 -2.12 -14.46
C ILE A 105 -0.49 -2.68 -15.84
N PRO A 106 0.82 -2.84 -16.14
CA PRO A 106 1.29 -3.27 -17.46
C PRO A 106 0.66 -4.59 -17.90
N GLU A 107 -0.03 -4.61 -19.04
CA GLU A 107 -0.55 -5.85 -19.62
C GLU A 107 0.61 -6.78 -20.01
N ILE A 108 0.84 -7.80 -19.20
CA ILE A 108 1.69 -8.93 -19.60
C ILE A 108 0.98 -9.62 -20.78
N PRO A 109 1.64 -9.79 -21.95
CA PRO A 109 1.08 -10.54 -23.05
C PRO A 109 0.66 -11.90 -22.52
N ALA A 110 -0.61 -12.28 -22.71
CA ALA A 110 -1.04 -13.64 -22.43
C ALA A 110 -0.03 -14.56 -23.09
N ALA A 111 0.64 -15.42 -22.32
CA ALA A 111 1.42 -16.50 -22.90
C ALA A 111 0.47 -17.19 -23.87
N ASN A 112 0.76 -17.07 -25.17
CA ASN A 112 -0.06 -17.62 -26.23
C ASN A 112 -0.49 -19.00 -25.79
N GLY A 113 -1.80 -19.23 -25.75
CA GLY A 113 -2.40 -20.52 -25.40
C GLY A 113 -1.88 -21.57 -26.35
N GLY A 114 -0.71 -22.11 -26.03
CA GLY A 114 -0.12 -23.26 -26.65
C GLY A 114 -0.99 -24.42 -26.24
N ASN A 115 -1.70 -24.96 -27.23
CA ASN A 115 -2.26 -26.30 -27.23
C ASN A 115 -1.41 -27.24 -26.36
N ILE A 116 -1.98 -27.71 -25.27
CA ILE A 116 -1.55 -28.95 -24.63
C ILE A 116 -2.74 -29.89 -24.77
N VAL A 117 -2.63 -30.71 -25.83
CA VAL A 117 -3.24 -32.02 -26.12
C VAL A 117 -4.46 -32.44 -25.30
#